data_AF-A0A671RDZ5-F1
#
_entry.id   AF-A0A671RDZ5-F1
#
_cell.length_a   1.000
_cell.length_b   1.000
_cell.length_c   1.000
_cell.angle_alpha   90.00
_cell.angle_beta   90.00
_cell.angle_gamma   90.00
#
_symmetry.space_group_name_H-M   'P 1'
#
loop_
_entity.id
_entity.type
_entity.pdbx_description
1 polymer ?
#
loop_
_entity_poly.entity_id
_entity_poly.type
_entity_poly.pdbx_seq_one_letter_code
_entity_poly.pdbx_strand_id
1 'polypeptide(L)'
;MAKRIIYPLYQLGNPQLRIFRPTFNLTLVRPGKEQPPDTVQFRIPLEMTKFDVRNYLEKIYSVPVAAVRTRIQYCTNKKRNHLNQRVKRPDYKVAYVQLVCKEKKHCPRKALLSFQWWVKTRLFLIDTTCGGVFCGWIPSTVPPANPSPPTHYIS
;
A
#
# COMPACT_ATOMS: atom_id res chain seq x y z
N MET A 1 -13.05 -16.40 6.82
CA MET A 1 -13.20 -16.10 8.26
C MET A 1 -12.98 -14.61 8.44
N ALA A 2 -13.95 -13.91 9.04
CA ALA A 2 -13.82 -12.50 9.41
C ALA A 2 -12.89 -12.40 10.62
N LYS A 3 -11.96 -11.44 10.61
CA LYS A 3 -10.96 -11.28 11.68
C LYS A 3 -11.58 -10.38 12.74
N ARG A 4 -12.07 -10.98 13.83
CA ARG A 4 -12.76 -10.27 14.91
C ARG A 4 -11.78 -9.44 15.74
N ILE A 5 -11.54 -8.21 15.31
CA ILE A 5 -10.84 -7.18 16.10
C ILE A 5 -11.89 -6.13 16.47
N ILE A 6 -11.95 -5.79 17.76
CA ILE A 6 -12.82 -4.72 18.26
C ILE A 6 -11.99 -3.43 18.28
N TYR A 7 -12.42 -2.42 17.52
CA TYR A 7 -11.79 -1.11 17.55
C TYR A 7 -12.33 -0.29 18.73
N PRO A 8 -11.47 0.45 19.46
CA PRO A 8 -11.93 1.32 20.53
C PRO A 8 -12.77 2.48 19.96
N LEU A 9 -13.80 2.88 20.71
CA LEU A 9 -14.62 4.02 20.34
C LEU A 9 -13.82 5.31 20.44
N TYR A 10 -13.86 6.12 19.38
CA TYR A 10 -13.22 7.44 19.39
C TYR A 10 -14.13 8.48 20.06
N GLN A 11 -13.56 9.24 21.00
CA GLN A 11 -14.16 10.42 21.63
C GLN A 11 -13.30 11.65 21.32
N LEU A 12 -13.88 12.85 21.40
CA LEU A 12 -13.14 14.08 21.17
C LEU A 12 -12.03 14.24 22.23
N GLY A 13 -10.80 14.46 21.80
CA GLY A 13 -9.63 14.52 22.69
C GLY A 13 -8.90 13.19 22.85
N ASN A 14 -9.45 12.09 22.35
CA ASN A 14 -8.75 10.80 22.36
C ASN A 14 -7.54 10.83 21.41
N PRO A 15 -6.48 10.08 21.72
CA PRO A 15 -5.34 9.95 20.82
C PRO A 15 -5.74 9.27 19.51
N GLN A 16 -4.96 9.56 18.46
CA GLN A 16 -5.13 8.93 17.16
C GLN A 16 -5.03 7.40 17.26
N LEU A 17 -5.98 6.68 16.66
CA LEU A 17 -5.95 5.22 16.56
C LEU A 17 -4.72 4.75 15.78
N ARG A 18 -3.91 3.88 16.40
CA ARG A 18 -2.72 3.28 15.81
C ARG A 18 -2.83 1.75 15.82
N ILE A 19 -2.51 1.15 14.68
CA ILE A 19 -2.51 -0.30 14.51
C ILE A 19 -1.07 -0.72 14.23
N PHE A 20 -0.41 -1.33 15.23
CA PHE A 20 1.00 -1.71 15.12
C PHE A 20 1.20 -3.00 14.30
N ARG A 21 0.30 -3.96 14.46
CA ARG A 21 0.40 -5.26 13.79
C ARG A 21 -0.90 -5.58 13.04
N PRO A 22 -1.04 -5.09 11.80
CA PRO A 22 -2.22 -5.35 10.99
C PRO A 22 -2.31 -6.84 10.66
N THR A 23 -3.51 -7.41 10.77
CA THR A 23 -3.76 -8.81 10.44
C THR A 23 -4.17 -9.01 8.98
N PHE A 24 -4.38 -7.93 8.22
CA PHE A 24 -4.92 -7.98 6.87
C PHE A 24 -3.85 -8.25 5.81
N ASN A 25 -4.24 -9.02 4.78
CA ASN A 25 -3.38 -9.42 3.68
C ASN A 25 -3.98 -8.91 2.36
N LEU A 26 -3.13 -8.31 1.53
CA LEU A 26 -3.46 -7.86 0.17
C LEU A 26 -2.84 -8.82 -0.84
N THR A 27 -3.59 -9.20 -1.87
CA THR A 27 -3.03 -10.01 -2.97
C THR A 27 -3.12 -9.23 -4.27
N LEU A 28 -1.99 -9.07 -4.96
CA LEU A 28 -1.93 -8.45 -6.28
C LEU A 28 -2.44 -9.45 -7.31
N VAL A 29 -3.38 -9.02 -8.15
CA VAL A 29 -4.04 -9.89 -9.14
C VAL A 29 -3.83 -9.34 -10.54
N ARG A 30 -3.55 -10.24 -11.49
CA ARG A 30 -3.48 -9.89 -12.90
C ARG A 30 -4.84 -9.35 -13.37
N PRO A 31 -4.88 -8.18 -14.01
CA PRO A 31 -6.13 -7.63 -14.53
C PRO A 31 -6.69 -8.54 -15.63
N GLY A 32 -7.99 -8.85 -15.55
CA GLY A 32 -8.68 -9.68 -16.55
C GLY A 32 -9.19 -8.91 -17.77
N LYS A 33 -9.26 -7.58 -17.68
CA LYS A 33 -9.58 -6.66 -18.77
C LYS A 33 -8.46 -5.64 -18.90
N GLU A 34 -8.31 -5.06 -20.08
CA GLU A 34 -7.35 -3.99 -20.31
C GLU A 34 -7.67 -2.81 -19.38
N GLN A 35 -6.68 -2.44 -18.56
CA GLN A 35 -6.75 -1.34 -17.61
C GLN A 35 -5.64 -0.35 -17.96
N PRO A 36 -5.77 0.93 -17.58
CA PRO A 36 -4.69 1.90 -17.71
C PRO A 36 -3.42 1.37 -17.04
N PRO A 37 -2.24 1.60 -17.62
CA PRO A 37 -0.98 1.04 -17.12
C PRO A 37 -0.63 1.50 -15.71
N ASP A 38 -1.17 2.65 -15.28
CA ASP A 38 -0.95 3.23 -13.96
C ASP A 38 -1.85 2.61 -12.87
N THR A 39 -2.81 1.75 -13.27
CA THR A 39 -3.80 1.15 -12.37
C THR A 39 -3.43 -0.30 -12.04
N VAL A 40 -3.26 -0.57 -10.75
CA VAL A 40 -3.00 -1.91 -10.21
C VAL A 40 -4.25 -2.46 -9.54
N GLN A 41 -4.49 -3.76 -9.71
CA GLN A 41 -5.62 -4.46 -9.12
C GLN A 41 -5.22 -5.33 -7.92
N PHE A 42 -5.89 -5.13 -6.80
CA PHE A 42 -5.71 -5.92 -5.58
C PHE A 42 -7.00 -6.64 -5.18
N ARG A 43 -6.86 -7.82 -4.58
CA ARG A 43 -7.89 -8.50 -3.80
C ARG A 43 -7.63 -8.27 -2.31
N ILE A 44 -8.68 -7.85 -1.62
CA ILE A 44 -8.65 -7.32 -0.26
C ILE A 44 -9.79 -7.97 0.55
N PRO A 45 -9.61 -8.16 1.87
CA PRO A 45 -10.72 -8.53 2.75
C PRO A 45 -11.85 -7.48 2.74
N LEU A 46 -13.05 -7.92 3.12
CA LEU A 46 -14.26 -7.06 3.13
C LEU A 46 -14.20 -5.95 4.19
N GLU A 47 -13.45 -6.16 5.27
CA GLU A 47 -13.34 -5.25 6.42
C GLU A 47 -12.59 -3.95 6.09
N MET A 48 -11.63 -3.99 5.15
CA MET A 48 -10.74 -2.85 4.89
C MET A 48 -11.40 -1.73 4.07
N THR A 49 -11.08 -0.48 4.40
CA THR A 49 -11.52 0.71 3.69
C THR A 49 -10.47 1.23 2.69
N LYS A 50 -10.85 2.19 1.84
CA LYS A 50 -9.93 2.83 0.88
C LYS A 50 -8.73 3.51 1.55
N PHE A 51 -8.92 4.07 2.75
CA PHE A 51 -7.87 4.76 3.51
C PHE A 51 -6.90 3.76 4.13
N ASP A 52 -7.40 2.62 4.61
CA ASP A 52 -6.54 1.56 5.15
C ASP A 52 -5.61 0.99 4.07
N VAL A 53 -6.14 0.81 2.85
CA VAL A 53 -5.34 0.32 1.72
C VAL A 53 -4.24 1.32 1.36
N ARG A 54 -4.57 2.61 1.29
CA ARG A 54 -3.58 3.66 1.04
C ARG A 54 -2.49 3.66 2.11
N ASN A 55 -2.88 3.70 3.38
CA ASN A 55 -1.94 3.69 4.50
C ASN A 55 -1.08 2.42 4.52
N TYR A 56 -1.64 1.26 4.15
CA TYR A 56 -0.91 0.01 4.09
C TYR A 56 0.17 0.03 3.01
N LEU A 57 -0.17 0.50 1.80
CA LEU A 57 0.77 0.59 0.68
C LEU A 57 1.84 1.67 0.91
N GLU A 58 1.48 2.82 1.47
CA GLU A 58 2.42 3.92 1.74
C GLU A 58 3.35 3.58 2.92
N LYS A 59 2.84 3.01 4.02
CA LYS A 59 3.65 2.79 5.23
C LYS A 59 4.49 1.52 5.16
N ILE A 60 3.95 0.41 4.64
CA ILE A 60 4.66 -0.88 4.63
C ILE A 60 5.51 -1.02 3.38
N TYR A 61 4.98 -0.65 2.21
CA TYR A 61 5.66 -0.83 0.93
C TYR A 61 6.25 0.45 0.35
N SER A 62 6.07 1.61 1.00
CA SER A 62 6.58 2.90 0.50
C SER A 62 6.15 3.21 -0.94
N VAL A 63 4.96 2.79 -1.34
CA VAL A 63 4.43 3.01 -2.69
C VAL A 63 3.61 4.30 -2.72
N PRO A 64 3.92 5.27 -3.59
CA PRO A 64 3.13 6.50 -3.71
C PRO A 64 1.82 6.22 -4.43
N VAL A 65 0.70 6.42 -3.75
CA VAL A 65 -0.65 6.17 -4.26
C VAL A 65 -1.38 7.48 -4.52
N ALA A 66 -1.88 7.66 -5.75
CA ALA A 66 -2.66 8.83 -6.14
C ALA A 66 -4.12 8.70 -5.68
N ALA A 67 -4.77 7.59 -6.06
CA ALA A 67 -6.17 7.36 -5.76
C ALA A 67 -6.48 5.87 -5.60
N VAL A 68 -7.41 5.55 -4.70
CA VAL A 68 -7.89 4.18 -4.46
C VAL A 68 -9.39 4.12 -4.66
N ARG A 69 -9.85 3.19 -5.50
CA ARG A 69 -11.26 2.89 -5.74
C ARG A 69 -11.53 1.44 -5.41
N THR A 70 -12.50 1.17 -4.55
CA THR A 70 -12.83 -0.20 -4.14
C THR A 70 -14.25 -0.57 -4.54
N ARG A 71 -14.46 -1.85 -4.88
CA ARG A 71 -15.81 -2.43 -5.04
C ARG A 71 -15.86 -3.82 -4.43
N ILE A 72 -17.03 -4.23 -3.97
CA ILE A 72 -17.26 -5.59 -3.47
C ILE A 72 -17.61 -6.48 -4.68
N GLN A 73 -16.89 -7.59 -4.83
CA GLN A 73 -17.19 -8.58 -5.85
C GLN A 73 -17.99 -9.71 -5.23
N TYR A 74 -19.25 -9.84 -5.66
CA TYR A 74 -20.07 -10.99 -5.30
C TYR A 74 -19.64 -12.21 -6.11
N CYS A 75 -19.40 -13.31 -5.42
CA CYS A 75 -19.10 -14.60 -6.00
C CYS A 75 -20.38 -15.40 -6.29
N THR A 76 -20.27 -16.33 -7.22
CA THR A 76 -21.39 -17.14 -7.71
C THR A 76 -21.96 -18.06 -6.62
N ASN A 77 -23.29 -18.11 -6.55
CA ASN A 77 -24.08 -18.95 -5.62
C ASN A 77 -24.74 -20.16 -6.28
N LYS A 78 -24.30 -20.52 -7.50
CA LYS A 78 -25.02 -21.48 -8.34
C LYS A 78 -24.65 -22.95 -8.04
N LYS A 79 -23.52 -23.20 -7.35
CA LYS A 79 -23.04 -24.56 -7.08
C LYS A 79 -23.91 -25.23 -6.02
N ARG A 80 -24.38 -26.45 -6.30
CA ARG A 80 -25.05 -27.34 -5.34
C ARG A 80 -24.15 -28.52 -4.99
N ASN A 81 -24.32 -29.05 -3.78
CA ASN A 81 -23.71 -30.29 -3.33
C ASN A 81 -24.53 -31.51 -3.80
N HIS A 82 -23.99 -32.71 -3.60
CA HIS A 82 -24.71 -33.98 -3.80
C HIS A 82 -25.98 -34.09 -2.92
N LEU A 83 -26.04 -33.35 -1.81
CA LEU A 83 -27.22 -33.21 -0.94
C LEU A 83 -28.17 -32.07 -1.39
N ASN A 84 -28.04 -31.57 -2.63
CA ASN A 84 -28.81 -30.44 -3.18
C ASN A 84 -28.74 -29.11 -2.42
N GLN A 85 -27.87 -28.98 -1.41
CA GLN A 85 -27.63 -27.74 -0.68
C GLN A 85 -26.79 -26.75 -1.51
N ARG A 86 -27.14 -25.46 -1.48
CA ARG A 86 -26.39 -24.40 -2.18
C ARG A 86 -25.12 -24.02 -1.40
N VAL A 87 -23.98 -24.00 -2.07
CA VAL A 87 -22.69 -23.58 -1.47
C VAL A 87 -22.25 -22.23 -2.02
N LYS A 88 -22.17 -21.24 -1.13
CA LYS A 88 -21.64 -19.91 -1.42
C LYS A 88 -20.12 -19.95 -1.48
N ARG A 89 -19.57 -19.42 -2.57
CA ARG A 89 -18.15 -19.09 -2.63
C ARG A 89 -17.89 -17.77 -1.88
N PRO A 90 -16.77 -17.63 -1.16
CA PRO A 90 -16.51 -16.44 -0.37
C PRO A 90 -16.41 -15.18 -1.25
N ASP A 91 -17.11 -14.13 -0.82
CA ASP A 91 -17.04 -12.81 -1.44
C ASP A 91 -15.73 -12.11 -1.05
N TYR A 92 -15.22 -11.26 -1.94
CA TYR A 92 -14.00 -10.50 -1.70
C TYR A 92 -14.13 -9.08 -2.24
N LYS A 93 -13.31 -8.18 -1.71
CA LYS A 93 -13.23 -6.80 -2.16
C LYS A 93 -12.13 -6.67 -3.20
N VAL A 94 -12.41 -5.93 -4.27
CA VAL A 94 -11.43 -5.57 -5.31
C VAL A 94 -11.08 -4.11 -5.15
N ALA A 95 -9.80 -3.79 -5.15
CA ALA A 95 -9.32 -2.41 -5.18
C ALA A 95 -8.54 -2.13 -6.46
N TYR A 96 -8.82 -0.96 -7.01
CA TYR A 96 -8.10 -0.32 -8.09
C TYR A 96 -7.27 0.80 -7.48
N VAL A 97 -5.96 0.68 -7.61
CA VAL A 97 -5.00 1.62 -7.06
C VAL A 97 -4.32 2.32 -8.22
N GLN A 98 -4.49 3.63 -8.31
CA GLN A 98 -3.77 4.47 -9.24
C GLN A 98 -2.45 4.91 -8.59
N LEU A 99 -1.35 4.55 -9.22
CA LEU A 99 -0.02 4.93 -8.77
C LEU A 99 0.30 6.36 -9.22
N VAL A 100 1.13 7.07 -8.45
CA VAL A 100 1.71 8.34 -8.89
C VAL A 100 2.79 8.00 -9.92
N CYS A 101 2.41 7.95 -11.19
CA CYS A 101 3.33 7.58 -12.26
C CYS A 101 4.21 8.77 -12.68
N LYS A 102 5.52 8.57 -12.81
CA LYS A 102 6.43 9.52 -13.48
C LYS A 102 6.54 9.30 -15.00
N GLU A 103 6.10 8.18 -15.57
CA GLU A 103 6.18 7.97 -17.02
C GLU A 103 5.27 6.83 -17.53
N LYS A 104 4.41 7.14 -18.51
CA LYS A 104 3.41 6.25 -19.13
C LYS A 104 4.07 5.22 -20.07
N LYS A 105 4.91 4.32 -19.58
CA LYS A 105 5.50 3.28 -20.45
C LYS A 105 5.20 1.89 -19.91
N HIS A 106 4.19 1.29 -20.54
CA HIS A 106 4.01 -0.15 -20.71
C HIS A 106 3.98 -0.97 -19.41
N CYS A 107 2.79 -1.25 -18.88
CA CYS A 107 2.61 -2.37 -17.95
C CYS A 107 2.88 -3.66 -18.74
N PRO A 108 3.99 -4.37 -18.54
CA PRO A 108 4.33 -5.50 -19.39
C PRO A 108 3.31 -6.61 -19.19
N ARG A 109 2.82 -7.19 -20.29
CA ARG A 109 2.06 -8.46 -20.32
C ARG A 109 2.76 -9.60 -19.55
N LYS A 110 4.03 -9.41 -19.13
CA LYS A 110 4.85 -10.33 -18.30
C LYS A 110 5.52 -9.67 -17.07
N ALA A 111 5.05 -8.56 -16.51
CA ALA A 111 5.63 -8.02 -15.26
C ALA A 111 4.97 -8.60 -14.00
N LEU A 112 5.15 -9.90 -13.80
CA LEU A 112 5.03 -10.50 -12.47
C LEU A 112 6.39 -10.63 -11.76
N LEU A 113 7.50 -10.43 -12.49
CA LEU A 113 8.86 -10.59 -11.96
C LEU A 113 9.50 -9.28 -11.44
N SER A 114 9.10 -8.11 -11.95
CA SER A 114 9.75 -6.84 -11.56
C SER A 114 9.29 -6.28 -10.21
N PHE A 115 8.04 -6.55 -9.79
CA PHE A 115 7.54 -6.07 -8.49
C PHE A 115 8.10 -6.90 -7.32
N GLN A 116 8.44 -8.17 -7.56
CA GLN A 116 9.18 -9.00 -6.60
C GLN A 116 10.64 -8.56 -6.47
N TRP A 117 11.24 -8.01 -7.54
CA TRP A 117 12.61 -7.54 -7.52
C TRP A 117 12.78 -6.29 -6.65
N TRP A 118 11.92 -5.26 -6.77
CA TRP A 118 12.03 -4.05 -5.94
C TRP A 118 11.81 -4.30 -4.43
N VAL A 119 10.94 -5.26 -4.07
CA VAL A 119 10.73 -5.67 -2.66
C VAL A 119 11.90 -6.51 -2.11
N LYS A 120 12.63 -7.25 -2.95
CA LYS A 120 13.84 -8.01 -2.54
C LYS A 120 15.11 -7.16 -2.51
N THR A 121 15.26 -6.18 -3.40
CA THR A 121 16.48 -5.37 -3.51
C THR A 121 16.56 -4.27 -2.44
N ARG A 122 15.45 -3.95 -1.75
CA ARG A 122 15.41 -2.94 -0.67
C ARG A 122 15.43 -3.52 0.75
N LEU A 123 15.77 -4.80 0.90
CA LEU A 123 16.05 -5.43 2.20
C LEU A 123 17.52 -5.91 2.31
N PHE A 124 18.35 -5.62 1.32
CA PHE A 124 19.74 -6.07 1.21
C PHE A 124 20.70 -4.88 1.14
N LEU A 125 20.54 -3.87 2.01
CA LEU A 125 21.54 -2.80 2.10
C LEU A 125 21.65 -2.20 3.51
N ILE A 126 21.50 -3.04 4.52
CA ILE A 126 21.90 -2.75 5.89
C ILE A 126 22.48 -4.05 6.43
N ASP A 127 23.70 -3.99 6.96
CA ASP A 127 24.53 -5.08 7.48
C ASP A 127 25.37 -5.90 6.47
N THR A 128 26.52 -5.34 6.06
CA THR A 128 27.81 -6.00 6.37
C THR A 128 28.98 -5.00 6.33
N THR A 129 29.39 -4.63 7.55
CA THR A 129 30.75 -4.29 8.01
C THR A 129 31.91 -4.23 7.02
N CYS A 130 32.64 -3.12 7.14
CA CYS A 130 34.10 -3.00 7.27
C CYS A 130 35.00 -3.44 6.10
N GLY A 131 35.71 -2.46 5.53
CA GLY A 131 36.98 -2.74 4.86
C GLY A 131 37.45 -1.65 3.89
N GLY A 132 38.09 -0.60 4.42
CA GLY A 132 39.30 -0.04 3.84
C GLY A 132 39.24 0.78 2.55
N VAL A 133 39.52 2.08 2.72
CA VAL A 133 40.37 2.95 1.86
C VAL A 133 40.00 3.10 0.37
N PHE A 134 39.46 4.25 -0.03
CA PHE A 134 40.29 5.28 -0.70
C PHE A 134 39.55 6.61 -0.94
N CYS A 135 40.32 7.66 -0.69
CA CYS A 135 40.18 9.10 -0.94
C CYS A 135 39.17 9.61 -1.99
N GLY A 136 38.41 10.63 -1.55
CA GLY A 136 38.63 11.99 -2.03
C GLY A 136 37.76 12.48 -3.18
N TRP A 137 36.69 13.21 -2.87
CA TRP A 137 36.54 14.63 -3.26
C TRP A 137 35.26 15.22 -2.65
N ILE A 138 35.42 16.30 -1.90
CA ILE A 138 34.34 17.20 -1.46
C ILE A 138 34.18 18.24 -2.57
N PRO A 139 32.94 18.61 -2.92
CA PRO A 139 32.61 20.02 -2.79
C PRO A 139 31.36 20.22 -1.96
N SER A 140 31.56 21.07 -0.96
CA SER A 140 30.63 21.72 -0.07
C SER A 140 29.49 22.37 -0.85
N THR A 141 28.24 22.09 -0.48
CA THR A 141 27.18 23.08 -0.60
C THR A 141 26.18 22.86 0.52
N VAL A 142 26.43 23.55 1.63
CA VAL A 142 25.50 23.70 2.74
C VAL A 142 24.34 24.56 2.24
N PRO A 143 23.08 24.07 2.22
CA PRO A 143 21.95 24.97 2.04
C PRO A 143 21.80 25.83 3.31
N PRO A 144 21.70 27.16 3.20
CA PRO A 144 21.62 28.03 4.36
C PRO A 144 20.34 27.76 5.17
N ALA A 145 20.51 27.75 6.49
CA ALA A 145 19.44 27.74 7.47
C ALA A 145 18.51 28.94 7.25
N ASN A 146 17.20 28.69 7.20
CA ASN A 146 16.19 29.75 7.22
C ASN A 146 16.09 30.32 8.65
N PRO A 147 16.39 31.60 8.88
CA PRO A 147 16.05 32.26 10.14
C PRO A 147 14.55 32.60 10.15
N SER A 148 13.86 32.13 11.19
CA SER A 148 12.53 32.61 11.58
C SER A 148 12.57 34.10 11.94
N PRO A 149 11.68 34.95 11.42
CA PRO A 149 11.52 36.31 11.94
C PRO A 149 10.63 36.35 13.20
N PRO A 150 10.91 37.32 14.10
CA PRO A 150 10.35 37.39 15.44
C PRO A 150 8.91 37.89 15.49
N THR A 151 8.25 37.50 16.58
CA THR A 151 7.03 38.06 17.16
C THR A 151 7.01 39.58 17.13
N HIS A 152 6.03 40.15 16.44
CA HIS A 152 5.52 41.49 16.74
C HIS A 152 4.17 41.34 17.44
N TYR A 153 4.22 41.41 18.76
CA TYR A 153 3.11 41.87 19.58
C TYR A 153 3.00 43.38 19.37
N ILE A 154 1.84 43.85 18.91
CA ILE A 154 1.43 45.25 19.03
C ILE A 154 0.03 45.24 19.67
N SER A 155 -0.02 46.04 20.74
CA SER A 155 -1.14 46.52 21.57
C SER A 155 -2.55 46.45 20.98
#